data_AF-A0A7S3LCE5-F1
#
_entry.id   AF-A0A7S3LCE5-F1
#
_cell.length_a   1.000
_cell.length_b   1.000
_cell.length_c   1.000
_cell.angle_alpha   90.00
_cell.angle_beta   90.00
_cell.angle_gamma   90.00
#
_symmetry.space_group_name_H-M   'P 1'
#
loop_
_entity.id
_entity.type
_entity.pdbx_description
1 polymer ?
#
loop_
_entity_poly.entity_id
_entity_poly.type
_entity_poly.pdbx_seq_one_letter_code
_entity_poly.pdbx_strand_id
1 'polypeptide(L)'
;NPCQTDADCISRVDDSAFQCSEGSCQKNPAYWEPSSFSRHPVTLVSAATASYFHGLKNLAASARFWAPNHKMVIYNLGGLSSGMKSEIKSWSNVISLEWEDGVPNFYPDHVKRGKIYAWKPILVNETLHKYGSIFYMDA
;
A
#
# COMPACT_ATOMS: atom_id res chain seq x y z
N ASN A 1 -12.18 18.22 -25.25
CA ASN A 1 -11.09 19.10 -24.80
C ASN A 1 -10.41 18.47 -23.61
N PRO A 2 -9.07 18.26 -23.64
CA PRO A 2 -8.35 17.91 -22.42
C PRO A 2 -8.37 19.13 -21.48
N CYS A 3 -8.61 18.90 -20.18
CA CYS A 3 -8.62 19.99 -19.21
C CYS A 3 -7.21 20.61 -19.07
N GLN A 4 -7.16 21.94 -18.97
CA GLN A 4 -5.92 22.73 -19.02
C GLN A 4 -5.33 22.98 -17.62
N THR A 5 -6.13 22.81 -16.56
CA THR A 5 -5.70 22.94 -15.17
C THR A 5 -6.32 21.86 -14.28
N ASP A 6 -5.68 21.54 -13.16
CA ASP A 6 -6.19 20.54 -12.19
C ASP A 6 -7.56 20.95 -11.62
N ALA A 7 -7.80 22.25 -11.46
CA ALA A 7 -9.09 22.80 -11.02
C ALA A 7 -10.21 22.55 -12.04
N ASP A 8 -9.91 22.60 -13.34
CA ASP A 8 -10.90 22.38 -14.40
C ASP A 8 -11.35 20.92 -14.48
N CYS A 9 -10.50 19.97 -14.07
CA CYS A 9 -10.84 18.54 -14.07
C CYS A 9 -11.68 18.11 -12.85
N ILE A 10 -11.77 18.91 -11.78
CA ILE A 10 -12.47 18.56 -10.52
C ILE A 10 -13.99 18.80 -10.59
N SER A 11 -14.45 19.65 -11.52
CA SER A 11 -15.85 20.14 -11.57
C SER A 11 -16.95 19.12 -11.92
N ARG A 12 -16.68 17.80 -11.94
CA ARG A 12 -17.65 16.77 -12.39
C ARG A 12 -17.77 15.52 -11.54
N VAL A 13 -17.13 15.46 -10.37
CA VAL A 13 -17.32 14.32 -9.47
C VAL A 13 -18.21 14.79 -8.32
N ASP A 14 -19.27 14.03 -8.04
CA ASP A 14 -20.02 14.16 -6.79
C ASP A 14 -18.99 14.02 -5.63
N ASP A 15 -18.66 15.15 -4.99
CA ASP A 15 -17.54 15.31 -4.04
C ASP A 15 -17.71 14.48 -2.75
N SER A 16 -18.81 13.75 -2.61
CA SER A 16 -19.09 12.95 -1.44
C SER A 16 -18.40 11.58 -1.51
N ALA A 17 -17.59 11.26 -0.50
CA ALA A 17 -16.99 9.93 -0.34
C ALA A 17 -18.04 8.82 -0.17
N PHE A 18 -19.26 9.18 0.23
CA PHE A 18 -20.36 8.27 0.45
C PHE A 18 -21.63 8.81 -0.19
N GLN A 19 -22.36 7.94 -0.89
CA GLN A 19 -23.70 8.22 -1.36
C GLN A 19 -24.68 7.64 -0.34
N CYS A 20 -25.41 8.54 0.32
CA CYS A 20 -26.37 8.16 1.36
C CYS A 20 -27.80 8.36 0.88
N SER A 21 -28.63 7.32 1.01
CA SER A 21 -30.08 7.37 0.75
C SER A 21 -30.82 6.57 1.82
N GLU A 22 -31.89 7.17 2.38
CA GLU A 22 -32.82 6.51 3.31
C GLU A 22 -32.15 5.83 4.52
N GLY A 23 -31.14 6.50 5.10
CA GLY A 23 -30.44 6.00 6.29
C GLY A 23 -29.38 4.93 6.00
N SER A 24 -29.14 4.58 4.74
CA SER A 24 -28.03 3.74 4.32
C SER A 24 -26.98 4.58 3.56
N CYS A 25 -25.71 4.34 3.82
CA CYS A 25 -24.60 4.99 3.12
C CYS A 25 -23.74 3.94 2.43
N GLN A 26 -23.55 4.09 1.13
CA GLN A 26 -22.67 3.25 0.33
C GLN A 26 -21.45 4.06 -0.10
N LYS A 27 -20.32 3.38 -0.32
CA LYS A 27 -19.12 4.03 -0.85
C LYS A 27 -19.41 4.56 -2.26
N ASN A 28 -19.01 5.80 -2.52
CA ASN A 28 -19.04 6.36 -3.87
C ASN A 28 -17.80 5.87 -4.64
N PRO A 29 -17.92 4.98 -5.63
CA PRO A 29 -16.75 4.49 -6.37
C PRO A 29 -16.02 5.63 -7.10
N ALA A 30 -16.72 6.67 -7.56
CA ALA A 30 -16.09 7.77 -8.26
C ALA A 30 -15.11 8.59 -7.40
N TYR A 31 -15.26 8.55 -6.07
CA TYR A 31 -14.35 9.19 -5.12
C TYR A 31 -13.16 8.31 -4.75
N TRP A 32 -13.41 7.01 -4.49
CA TRP A 32 -12.41 6.10 -3.94
C TRP A 32 -11.57 5.37 -4.99
N GLU A 33 -12.05 5.31 -6.22
CA GLU A 33 -11.36 4.60 -7.29
C GLU A 33 -10.26 5.47 -7.92
N PRO A 34 -9.15 4.86 -8.37
CA PRO A 34 -8.12 5.58 -9.09
C PRO A 34 -8.74 6.29 -10.29
N SER A 35 -8.53 7.61 -10.40
CA SER A 35 -9.00 8.33 -11.57
C SER A 35 -8.34 7.74 -12.82
N SER A 36 -9.12 7.59 -13.90
CA SER A 36 -8.58 7.15 -15.21
C SER A 36 -7.50 8.10 -15.76
N PHE A 37 -7.33 9.27 -15.14
CA PHE A 37 -6.32 10.27 -15.45
C PHE A 37 -5.00 10.09 -14.69
N SER A 38 -4.94 9.25 -13.64
CA SER A 38 -3.69 9.00 -12.93
C SER A 38 -2.80 8.10 -13.80
N ARG A 39 -1.71 8.66 -14.34
CA ARG A 39 -0.74 7.90 -15.15
C ARG A 39 0.03 6.84 -14.33
N HIS A 40 0.07 7.00 -13.00
CA HIS A 40 0.68 6.06 -12.07
C HIS A 40 -0.23 5.92 -10.84
N PRO A 41 -1.07 4.87 -10.75
CA PRO A 41 -1.86 4.64 -9.55
C PRO A 41 -0.92 4.43 -8.35
N VAL A 42 -1.27 5.04 -7.21
CA VAL A 42 -0.45 4.98 -5.99
C VAL A 42 -0.34 3.53 -5.53
N THR A 43 0.89 3.06 -5.31
CA THR A 43 1.16 1.75 -4.70
C THR A 43 1.31 1.92 -3.19
N LEU A 44 0.51 1.19 -2.42
CA LEU A 44 0.62 1.14 -0.97
C LEU A 44 1.85 0.32 -0.59
N VAL A 45 2.64 0.80 0.36
CA VAL A 45 3.88 0.12 0.77
C VAL A 45 3.89 -0.02 2.28
N SER A 46 4.23 -1.21 2.77
CA SER A 46 4.45 -1.43 4.19
C SER A 46 5.58 -2.43 4.41
N ALA A 47 6.06 -2.51 5.64
CA ALA A 47 7.13 -3.43 6.03
C ALA A 47 6.89 -3.93 7.45
N ALA A 48 7.19 -5.20 7.72
CA ALA A 48 6.96 -5.78 9.03
C ALA A 48 8.00 -6.84 9.39
N THR A 49 8.33 -6.92 10.67
CA THR A 49 8.87 -8.14 11.28
C THR A 49 7.72 -9.02 11.76
N ALA A 50 8.02 -10.26 12.19
CA ALA A 50 7.04 -11.16 12.79
C ALA A 50 6.20 -10.55 13.92
N SER A 51 6.82 -9.72 14.77
CA SER A 51 6.14 -9.08 15.90
C SER A 51 5.04 -8.11 15.49
N TYR A 52 5.09 -7.58 14.26
CA TYR A 52 4.09 -6.65 13.71
C TYR A 52 3.12 -7.34 12.74
N PHE A 53 3.14 -8.67 12.61
CA PHE A 53 2.30 -9.39 11.66
C PHE A 53 0.80 -9.12 11.84
N HIS A 54 0.33 -9.01 13.08
CA HIS A 54 -1.08 -8.69 13.36
C HIS A 54 -1.45 -7.27 12.90
N GLY A 55 -0.59 -6.28 13.14
CA GLY A 55 -0.78 -4.90 12.66
C GLY A 55 -0.77 -4.83 11.14
N LEU A 56 0.18 -5.52 10.50
CA LEU A 56 0.25 -5.67 9.04
C LEU A 56 -1.04 -6.27 8.47
N LYS A 57 -1.56 -7.33 9.08
CA LYS A 57 -2.81 -7.97 8.65
C LYS A 57 -4.00 -7.02 8.74
N ASN A 58 -4.10 -6.24 9.82
CA ASN A 58 -5.15 -5.24 9.97
C ASN A 58 -5.02 -4.12 8.93
N LEU A 59 -3.80 -3.62 8.70
CA LEU A 59 -3.53 -2.63 7.67
C LEU A 59 -3.91 -3.14 6.26
N ALA A 60 -3.52 -4.37 5.92
CA ALA A 60 -3.87 -4.98 4.65
C ALA A 60 -5.39 -5.17 4.50
N ALA A 61 -6.09 -5.59 5.57
CA ALA A 61 -7.54 -5.68 5.57
C ALA A 61 -8.21 -4.31 5.36
N SER A 62 -7.72 -3.25 6.03
CA SER A 62 -8.20 -1.89 5.82
C SER A 62 -7.93 -1.40 4.40
N ALA A 63 -6.76 -1.67 3.84
CA ALA A 63 -6.43 -1.35 2.44
C ALA A 63 -7.38 -2.06 1.48
N ARG A 64 -7.65 -3.36 1.68
CA ARG A 64 -8.63 -4.11 0.87
C ARG A 64 -10.03 -3.53 0.95
N PHE A 65 -10.42 -3.04 2.11
CA PHE A 65 -11.73 -2.46 2.29
C PHE A 65 -11.82 -1.07 1.66
N TRP A 66 -10.92 -0.15 1.98
CA TRP A 66 -10.99 1.27 1.60
C TRP A 66 -10.39 1.59 0.24
N ALA A 67 -9.43 0.80 -0.22
CA ALA A 67 -8.69 1.00 -1.45
C ALA A 67 -8.53 -0.32 -2.22
N PRO A 68 -9.64 -1.01 -2.56
CA PRO A 68 -9.61 -2.38 -3.08
C PRO A 68 -8.81 -2.53 -4.38
N ASN A 69 -8.76 -1.48 -5.20
CA ASN A 69 -8.06 -1.45 -6.48
C ASN A 69 -6.64 -0.85 -6.39
N HIS A 70 -6.18 -0.52 -5.19
CA HIS A 70 -4.80 -0.11 -4.95
C HIS A 70 -3.94 -1.33 -4.60
N LYS A 71 -2.80 -1.43 -5.28
CA LYS A 71 -1.81 -2.48 -5.04
C LYS A 71 -1.09 -2.22 -3.72
N MET A 72 -0.74 -3.30 -3.02
CA MET A 72 0.08 -3.23 -1.81
C MET A 72 1.35 -4.08 -1.96
N VAL A 73 2.51 -3.48 -1.67
CA VAL A 73 3.81 -4.15 -1.57
C VAL A 73 4.17 -4.29 -0.10
N ILE A 74 4.58 -5.49 0.31
CA ILE A 74 4.96 -5.78 1.68
C ILE A 74 6.42 -6.22 1.71
N TYR A 75 7.24 -5.54 2.52
CA TYR A 75 8.62 -5.93 2.76
C TYR A 75 8.75 -6.74 4.05
N ASN A 76 9.35 -7.93 3.97
CA ASN A 76 9.68 -8.74 5.13
C ASN A 76 10.99 -8.26 5.77
N LEU A 77 10.89 -7.69 6.97
CA LEU A 77 12.04 -7.21 7.75
C LEU A 77 12.70 -8.31 8.60
N GLY A 78 12.15 -9.53 8.57
CA GLY A 78 12.67 -10.71 9.24
C GLY A 78 11.68 -11.39 10.18
N GLY A 79 11.89 -12.69 10.36
CA GLY A 79 11.15 -13.52 11.32
C GLY A 79 9.78 -14.02 10.87
N LEU A 80 9.30 -13.64 9.67
CA LEU A 80 8.04 -14.19 9.15
C LEU A 80 8.17 -15.69 8.90
N SER A 81 7.29 -16.48 9.51
CA SER A 81 7.23 -17.92 9.28
C SER A 81 6.70 -18.23 7.87
N SER A 82 6.91 -19.45 7.38
CA SER A 82 6.33 -19.91 6.11
C SER A 82 4.81 -19.72 6.06
N GLY A 83 4.11 -19.99 7.16
CA GLY A 83 2.67 -19.76 7.28
C GLY A 83 2.28 -18.29 7.12
N MET A 84 3.00 -17.38 7.78
CA MET A 84 2.78 -15.93 7.65
C MET A 84 3.02 -15.44 6.22
N LYS A 85 4.10 -15.92 5.57
CA LYS A 85 4.42 -15.57 4.18
C LYS A 85 3.34 -16.05 3.22
N SER A 86 2.87 -17.29 3.38
CA SER A 86 1.77 -17.84 2.58
C SER A 86 0.46 -17.08 2.80
N GLU A 87 0.16 -16.69 4.04
CA GLU A 87 -1.01 -15.87 4.35
C GLU A 87 -0.94 -14.51 3.64
N ILE A 88 0.19 -13.81 3.71
CA ILE A 88 0.38 -12.52 3.01
C ILE A 88 0.16 -12.68 1.50
N LYS A 89 0.77 -13.70 0.90
CA LYS A 89 0.66 -13.98 -0.55
C LYS A 89 -0.77 -14.31 -0.99
N SER A 90 -1.64 -14.74 -0.06
CA SER A 90 -3.04 -15.02 -0.35
C SER A 90 -3.94 -13.76 -0.37
N TRP A 91 -3.44 -12.61 0.10
CA TRP A 91 -4.24 -11.38 0.16
C TRP A 91 -4.40 -10.77 -1.24
N SER A 92 -5.65 -10.53 -1.64
CA SER A 92 -6.01 -10.21 -3.03
C SER A 92 -5.45 -8.89 -3.58
N ASN A 93 -5.13 -7.92 -2.71
CA ASN A 93 -4.57 -6.63 -3.10
C ASN A 93 -3.03 -6.57 -2.99
N VAL A 94 -2.40 -7.62 -2.45
CA VAL A 94 -0.94 -7.68 -2.33
C VAL A 94 -0.36 -8.11 -3.67
N ILE A 95 0.56 -7.30 -4.20
CA ILE A 95 1.26 -7.62 -5.44
C ILE A 95 2.56 -8.40 -5.21
N SER A 96 3.26 -8.13 -4.11
CA SER A 96 4.49 -8.83 -3.77
C SER A 96 4.78 -8.82 -2.27
N LEU A 97 5.36 -9.94 -1.82
CA LEU A 97 6.12 -10.03 -0.58
C LEU A 97 7.60 -9.91 -0.96
N GLU A 98 8.15 -8.70 -0.86
CA GLU A 98 9.55 -8.41 -1.14
C GLU A 98 10.43 -8.86 0.04
N TRP A 99 11.71 -9.13 -0.26
CA TRP A 99 12.68 -9.64 0.71
C TRP A 99 12.18 -10.92 1.39
N GLU A 100 11.77 -11.91 0.60
CA GLU A 100 11.04 -13.10 1.10
C GLU A 100 11.74 -13.81 2.28
N ASP A 101 13.07 -13.75 2.35
CA ASP A 101 13.89 -14.35 3.41
C ASP A 101 14.41 -13.34 4.45
N GLY A 102 13.81 -12.15 4.50
CA GLY A 102 14.23 -11.02 5.33
C GLY A 102 15.16 -10.05 4.59
N VAL A 103 15.62 -9.02 5.32
CA VAL A 103 16.53 -7.99 4.78
C VAL A 103 17.75 -8.67 4.11
N PRO A 104 18.03 -8.38 2.82
CA PRO A 104 19.09 -9.04 2.08
C PRO A 104 20.46 -8.99 2.75
N ASN A 105 21.21 -10.09 2.63
CA ASN A 105 22.47 -10.26 3.36
C ASN A 105 23.59 -9.30 2.94
N PHE A 106 23.52 -8.75 1.73
CA PHE A 106 24.48 -7.76 1.24
C PHE A 106 24.31 -6.39 1.91
N TYR A 107 23.19 -6.13 2.59
CA TYR A 107 23.04 -4.93 3.40
C TYR A 107 23.83 -5.04 4.72
N PRO A 108 24.42 -3.94 5.21
CA PRO A 108 25.11 -3.92 6.49
C PRO A 108 24.19 -4.31 7.65
N ASP A 109 24.78 -4.86 8.73
CA ASP A 109 24.03 -5.34 9.90
C ASP A 109 23.13 -4.28 10.53
N HIS A 110 23.52 -3.00 10.44
CA HIS A 110 22.68 -1.93 10.97
C HIS A 110 21.33 -1.85 10.23
N VAL A 111 21.26 -2.12 8.93
CA VAL A 111 20.01 -2.13 8.14
C VAL A 111 19.08 -3.25 8.60
N LYS A 112 19.65 -4.40 8.97
CA LYS A 112 18.91 -5.59 9.45
C LYS A 112 18.29 -5.38 10.83
N ARG A 113 18.76 -4.39 11.60
CA ARG A 113 18.20 -4.06 12.93
C ARG A 113 16.90 -3.28 12.77
N GLY A 114 15.76 -3.97 12.82
CA GLY A 114 14.43 -3.37 12.60
C GLY A 114 14.16 -2.08 13.38
N LYS A 115 14.64 -1.97 14.63
CA LYS A 115 14.41 -0.82 15.53
C LYS A 115 15.12 0.48 15.15
N ILE A 116 16.12 0.45 14.27
CA ILE A 116 16.83 1.67 13.85
C ILE A 116 16.28 2.24 12.53
N TYR A 117 15.32 1.56 11.90
CA TYR A 117 14.62 2.01 10.69
C TYR A 117 15.52 2.35 9.48
N ALA A 118 16.79 1.93 9.49
CA ALA A 118 17.75 2.20 8.41
C ALA A 118 17.36 1.54 7.07
N TRP A 119 16.49 0.53 7.11
CA TRP A 119 15.88 -0.11 5.94
C TRP A 119 14.83 0.77 5.24
N LYS A 120 14.25 1.76 5.92
CA LYS A 120 13.07 2.51 5.45
C LYS A 120 13.38 3.35 4.20
N PRO A 121 14.47 4.15 4.14
CA PRO A 121 14.81 4.87 2.92
C PRO A 121 15.13 3.93 1.74
N ILE A 122 15.68 2.75 2.03
CA ILE A 122 16.06 1.75 1.02
C ILE A 122 14.82 1.23 0.30
N LEU A 123 13.85 0.67 1.05
CA LEU A 123 12.64 0.14 0.41
C LEU A 123 11.79 1.25 -0.23
N VAL A 124 11.78 2.46 0.34
CA VAL A 124 11.08 3.61 -0.27
C VAL A 124 11.70 3.89 -1.64
N ASN A 125 13.02 3.95 -1.71
CA ASN A 125 13.74 4.16 -2.96
C ASN A 125 13.52 3.02 -3.97
N GLU A 126 13.65 1.75 -3.53
CA GLU A 126 13.42 0.58 -4.39
C GLU A 126 11.99 0.55 -4.96
N THR A 127 11.00 0.80 -4.10
CA THR A 127 9.58 0.76 -4.51
C THR A 127 9.23 1.94 -5.40
N LEU A 128 9.77 3.13 -5.11
CA LEU A 128 9.56 4.32 -5.94
C LEU A 128 10.12 4.10 -7.35
N HIS A 129 11.32 3.51 -7.49
CA HIS A 129 11.88 3.17 -8.80
C HIS A 129 11.06 2.13 -9.56
N LYS A 130 10.44 1.18 -8.85
CA LYS A 130 9.66 0.09 -9.46
C LYS A 130 8.25 0.49 -9.88
N TYR A 131 7.59 1.36 -9.11
CA TYR A 131 6.16 1.67 -9.29
C TYR A 131 5.85 3.15 -9.56
N GLY A 132 6.83 4.06 -9.45
CA GLY A 132 6.71 5.47 -9.78
C GLY A 132 6.01 6.33 -8.71
N SER A 133 4.87 5.88 -8.19
CA SER A 133 4.13 6.58 -7.12
C SER A 133 3.81 5.63 -5.97
N ILE A 134 4.16 6.04 -4.75
CA ILE A 134 4.00 5.20 -3.56
C ILE A 134 3.39 5.97 -2.39
N PHE A 135 2.69 5.25 -1.52
CA PHE A 135 2.28 5.72 -0.20
C PHE A 135 2.70 4.71 0.85
N TYR A 136 3.70 5.09 1.65
CA TYR A 136 4.23 4.22 2.70
C TYR A 136 3.42 4.34 3.99
N MET A 137 3.08 3.20 4.60
CA MET A 137 2.34 3.10 5.85
C MET A 137 3.03 2.10 6.80
N ASP A 138 3.26 2.51 8.05
CA ASP A 138 3.79 1.61 9.09
C ASP A 138 2.72 0.60 9.53
N ALA A 139 3.16 -0.63 9.82
CA ALA A 139 2.34 -1.76 10.28
C ALA A 139 2.43 -1.97 11.80
#